data_AF-A0A396GUW8-F1
#
_entry.id   AF-A0A396GUW8-F1
#
_cell.length_a   1.000
_cell.length_b   1.000
_cell.length_c   1.000
_cell.angle_alpha   90.00
_cell.angle_beta   90.00
_cell.angle_gamma   90.00
#
_symmetry.space_group_name_H-M   'P 1'
#
loop_
_entity.id
_entity.type
_entity.pdbx_description
1 polymer ?
#
loop_
_entity_poly.entity_id
_entity_poly.type
_entity_poly.pdbx_seq_one_letter_code
_entity_poly.pdbx_strand_id
1 'polypeptide(L)'
;MSFSSVCLSFDLLPTLNSQVPPINTHIMSTHHLLPSFYSSNYHFSFPSNISSSSSLYSKSSLGSISFVPKENKEKRCKAISKSQTQEYHEEFETNVKTLKLCETNVEDDKVIDDEEDQDIVVGLVNSIKSILSSLEDGKTNMSAYDTAWVALVEDVHTSGTPQFPSSLEWIVKNQLQDGSWGDSQLFLTHDRILSTLACVIALTTWNMHPEKCDKAMSFFRENLDKLEDENEELAGFEVIFPSLLDRARRLNIDVPNDSPILKNIFAKRDEKLRRIPREMMHKIPTTLLYSLEGMSDLDWKQLLKLQSQDGSFLTSTSSTAFALMQTKDENCFKYLNKIVNKFNGGVPFAFPLDTFERTWVVDRLERLGISRYFQQEIKDCMCYVYR
;
A
#
# COMPACT_ATOMS: atom_id res chain seq x y z
N MET A 1 -8.57 -1.56 -7.60
CA MET A 1 -8.11 -1.53 -6.20
C MET A 1 -6.60 -1.35 -6.23
N SER A 2 -6.15 -0.11 -6.03
CA SER A 2 -4.73 0.23 -5.94
C SER A 2 -4.10 -0.48 -4.73
N PHE A 3 -2.92 -1.06 -4.95
CA PHE A 3 -2.12 -1.80 -3.96
C PHE A 3 -1.80 -0.99 -2.69
N SER A 4 -1.81 0.34 -2.80
CA SER A 4 -1.56 1.28 -1.70
C SER A 4 -2.55 1.16 -0.55
N SER A 5 -3.82 0.82 -0.85
CA SER A 5 -4.90 0.88 0.14
C SER A 5 -4.91 -0.31 1.11
N VAL A 6 -4.32 -1.44 0.75
CA VAL A 6 -4.42 -2.69 1.53
C VAL A 6 -3.36 -2.79 2.65
N CYS A 7 -2.21 -2.12 2.53
CA CYS A 7 -1.13 -2.29 3.50
C CYS A 7 -1.24 -1.41 4.76
N LEU A 8 -2.03 -0.34 4.77
CA LEU A 8 -2.00 0.66 5.86
C LEU A 8 -3.38 1.25 6.20
N SER A 9 -4.40 0.39 6.32
CA SER A 9 -5.59 0.76 7.10
C SER A 9 -5.21 0.84 8.58
N PHE A 10 -4.92 2.05 9.07
CA PHE A 10 -4.67 2.35 10.47
C PHE A 10 -5.96 2.29 11.29
N ASP A 11 -6.46 1.09 11.57
CA ASP A 11 -7.39 0.87 12.67
C ASP A 11 -6.58 0.57 13.94
N LEU A 12 -6.37 1.61 14.74
CA LEU A 12 -5.75 1.53 16.07
C LEU A 12 -6.55 0.55 16.95
N LEU A 13 -5.93 -0.58 17.29
CA LEU A 13 -6.44 -1.52 18.30
C LEU A 13 -6.59 -0.82 19.66
N PRO A 14 -7.67 -1.09 20.42
CA PRO A 14 -7.87 -0.49 21.73
C PRO A 14 -6.86 -1.05 22.75
N THR A 15 -6.33 -0.13 23.56
CA THR A 15 -5.38 -0.31 24.66
C THR A 15 -5.65 -1.54 25.54
N LEU A 16 -4.65 -2.42 25.67
CA LEU A 16 -4.61 -3.49 26.67
C LEU A 16 -3.62 -3.14 27.78
N ASN A 17 -4.15 -3.08 29.01
CA ASN A 17 -3.43 -2.81 30.24
C ASN A 17 -2.39 -3.90 30.56
N SER A 18 -1.27 -3.43 31.10
CA SER A 18 -0.13 -4.17 31.62
C SER A 18 -0.47 -5.22 32.69
N GLN A 19 0.17 -6.40 32.60
CA GLN A 19 0.95 -7.07 33.67
C GLN A 19 1.27 -8.52 33.25
N VAL A 20 2.55 -8.95 33.35
CA VAL A 20 3.06 -10.27 33.86
C VAL A 20 4.59 -10.38 33.57
N PRO A 21 5.43 -10.91 34.51
CA PRO A 21 6.90 -10.94 34.41
C PRO A 21 7.49 -12.27 33.86
N PRO A 22 8.82 -12.43 33.65
CA PRO A 22 9.40 -13.43 32.74
C PRO A 22 9.80 -14.76 33.42
N ILE A 23 9.78 -15.87 32.68
CA ILE A 23 10.40 -17.15 33.09
C ILE A 23 11.15 -17.81 31.91
N ASN A 24 12.28 -18.42 32.27
CA ASN A 24 13.34 -19.07 31.50
C ASN A 24 12.95 -20.27 30.60
N THR A 25 13.85 -20.45 29.63
CA THR A 25 14.20 -21.61 28.78
C THR A 25 13.96 -23.03 29.33
N HIS A 26 13.42 -23.93 28.50
CA HIS A 26 14.07 -25.21 28.11
C HIS A 26 13.32 -25.96 26.98
N ILE A 27 14.11 -26.65 26.18
CA ILE A 27 13.85 -27.48 24.99
C ILE A 27 13.15 -28.81 25.35
N MET A 28 12.17 -29.28 24.56
CA MET A 28 12.17 -30.62 23.94
C MET A 28 10.97 -30.91 23.01
N SER A 29 11.28 -31.71 21.99
CA SER A 29 10.46 -32.19 20.87
C SER A 29 9.45 -33.28 21.28
N THR A 30 8.28 -33.35 20.62
CA THR A 30 7.76 -34.57 19.97
C THR A 30 6.38 -34.39 19.31
N HIS A 31 6.31 -34.79 18.04
CA HIS A 31 5.24 -35.41 17.24
C HIS A 31 3.72 -35.23 17.54
N HIS A 32 3.05 -34.85 16.43
CA HIS A 32 1.75 -35.33 15.90
C HIS A 32 0.41 -34.77 16.42
N LEU A 33 -0.39 -34.35 15.41
CA LEU A 33 -1.86 -34.31 15.27
C LEU A 33 -2.49 -32.91 15.20
N LEU A 34 -2.99 -32.60 13.99
CA LEU A 34 -4.07 -31.63 13.72
C LEU A 34 -5.28 -31.91 14.61
N PRO A 35 -5.99 -30.84 15.02
CA PRO A 35 -7.43 -30.89 14.79
C PRO A 35 -8.03 -29.58 14.29
N SER A 36 -8.89 -29.75 13.30
CA SER A 36 -10.03 -28.92 12.93
C SER A 36 -10.98 -28.67 14.11
N PHE A 37 -11.46 -27.45 14.30
CA PHE A 37 -12.71 -27.12 15.03
C PHE A 37 -13.26 -25.81 14.45
N TYR A 38 -14.30 -25.82 13.63
CA TYR A 38 -15.72 -25.80 14.00
C TYR A 38 -16.09 -25.05 15.28
N SER A 39 -16.98 -24.08 15.06
CA SER A 39 -17.68 -23.19 15.98
C SER A 39 -18.25 -23.87 17.22
N SER A 40 -18.18 -23.16 18.36
CA SER A 40 -18.98 -23.47 19.55
C SER A 40 -19.36 -22.17 20.25
N ASN A 41 -20.65 -21.87 20.24
CA ASN A 41 -21.30 -20.89 21.10
C ASN A 41 -21.16 -21.31 22.57
N TYR A 42 -20.84 -20.35 23.45
CA TYR A 42 -21.17 -20.46 24.87
C TYR A 42 -21.74 -19.14 25.42
N HIS A 43 -22.89 -19.29 26.06
CA HIS A 43 -23.63 -18.32 26.84
C HIS A 43 -23.29 -18.45 28.34
N PHE A 44 -23.70 -17.44 29.13
CA PHE A 44 -23.80 -17.35 30.61
C PHE A 44 -22.52 -16.91 31.35
N SER A 45 -22.52 -16.08 32.40
CA SER A 45 -23.56 -15.46 33.25
C SER A 45 -22.95 -14.25 33.98
N PHE A 46 -23.78 -13.26 34.32
CA PHE A 46 -23.48 -12.18 35.27
C PHE A 46 -23.45 -12.66 36.73
N PRO A 47 -22.78 -11.91 37.62
CA PRO A 47 -23.27 -11.72 38.98
C PRO A 47 -23.58 -10.24 39.29
N SER A 48 -24.74 -10.06 39.87
CA SER A 48 -25.29 -8.87 40.51
C SER A 48 -24.59 -8.56 41.84
N ASN A 49 -24.41 -7.27 42.16
CA ASN A 49 -24.41 -6.79 43.54
C ASN A 49 -25.04 -5.39 43.64
N ILE A 50 -25.94 -5.26 44.61
CA ILE A 50 -26.75 -4.10 44.97
C ILE A 50 -26.09 -3.39 46.15
N SER A 51 -26.03 -2.05 46.13
CA SER A 51 -26.38 -1.23 47.30
C SER A 51 -26.57 0.25 46.93
N SER A 52 -27.54 0.83 47.61
CA SER A 52 -28.31 2.04 47.37
C SER A 52 -27.73 3.31 48.00
N SER A 53 -27.99 4.48 47.42
CA SER A 53 -28.60 5.61 48.15
C SER A 53 -29.17 6.70 47.22
N SER A 54 -30.44 7.02 47.51
CA SER A 54 -31.25 8.25 47.33
C SER A 54 -30.58 9.52 46.77
N SER A 55 -31.23 10.47 46.08
CA SER A 55 -32.60 10.72 45.60
C SER A 55 -32.57 12.15 45.04
N LEU A 56 -33.36 12.49 44.00
CA LEU A 56 -34.18 13.72 43.91
C LEU A 56 -34.78 13.86 42.48
N TYR A 57 -36.10 13.65 42.44
CA TYR A 57 -37.15 14.26 41.60
C TYR A 57 -36.78 15.11 40.36
N SER A 58 -37.33 14.74 39.19
CA SER A 58 -38.50 15.45 38.62
C SER A 58 -39.17 14.65 37.49
N LYS A 59 -40.50 14.81 37.39
CA LYS A 59 -41.47 14.09 36.57
C LYS A 59 -41.69 14.78 35.21
N SER A 60 -42.00 14.02 34.15
CA SER A 60 -43.28 14.15 33.40
C SER A 60 -43.48 13.11 32.29
N SER A 61 -44.63 12.41 32.41
CA SER A 61 -45.54 11.72 31.45
C SER A 61 -44.98 10.84 30.32
N LEU A 62 -45.20 9.51 30.30
CA LEU A 62 -46.43 8.72 30.07
C LEU A 62 -47.05 8.84 28.67
N GLY A 63 -46.94 7.72 27.94
CA GLY A 63 -47.74 7.32 26.80
C GLY A 63 -47.45 5.85 26.47
N SER A 64 -48.20 4.94 27.08
CA SER A 64 -48.09 3.48 26.95
C SER A 64 -49.33 2.92 26.25
N ILE A 65 -49.17 2.09 25.21
CA ILE A 65 -50.14 1.03 24.84
C ILE A 65 -49.40 -0.24 24.38
N SER A 66 -50.00 -1.36 24.77
CA SER A 66 -49.63 -2.78 24.90
C SER A 66 -49.23 -3.61 23.67
N PHE A 67 -48.49 -4.69 23.99
CA PHE A 67 -48.15 -5.91 23.21
C PHE A 67 -49.32 -6.87 22.93
N VAL A 68 -49.26 -7.59 21.79
CA VAL A 68 -49.55 -9.05 21.62
C VAL A 68 -48.72 -9.59 20.43
N PRO A 69 -48.13 -10.82 20.47
CA PRO A 69 -47.08 -11.27 19.54
C PRO A 69 -47.61 -12.13 18.38
N LYS A 70 -46.91 -12.15 17.23
CA LYS A 70 -47.11 -13.16 16.18
C LYS A 70 -45.80 -13.56 15.47
N GLU A 71 -45.46 -14.83 15.70
CA GLU A 71 -44.92 -15.85 14.79
C GLU A 71 -43.64 -15.62 13.96
N ASN A 72 -42.66 -16.48 14.28
CA ASN A 72 -41.49 -16.84 13.48
C ASN A 72 -41.84 -17.22 12.04
N LYS A 73 -41.24 -16.53 11.07
CA LYS A 73 -40.88 -17.11 9.77
C LYS A 73 -39.54 -16.57 9.30
N GLU A 74 -38.56 -17.46 9.23
CA GLU A 74 -37.27 -17.28 8.57
C GLU A 74 -37.47 -16.73 7.16
N LYS A 75 -36.88 -15.57 6.87
CA LYS A 75 -36.78 -15.03 5.51
C LYS A 75 -35.35 -15.22 5.02
N ARG A 76 -35.19 -16.26 4.22
CA ARG A 76 -34.03 -16.56 3.37
C ARG A 76 -33.95 -15.46 2.29
N CYS A 77 -33.01 -14.53 2.41
CA CYS A 77 -32.79 -13.49 1.41
C CYS A 77 -32.24 -14.09 0.11
N LYS A 78 -33.04 -14.05 -0.96
CA LYS A 78 -32.58 -14.21 -2.34
C LYS A 78 -32.39 -12.81 -2.92
N ALA A 79 -31.15 -12.42 -3.19
CA ALA A 79 -30.85 -11.19 -3.89
C ALA A 79 -31.16 -11.37 -5.39
N ILE A 80 -32.12 -10.60 -5.89
CA ILE A 80 -32.40 -10.44 -7.32
C ILE A 80 -31.71 -9.14 -7.73
N SER A 81 -30.66 -9.25 -8.54
CA SER A 81 -30.01 -8.10 -9.19
C SER A 81 -30.88 -7.63 -10.36
N LYS A 82 -31.31 -6.37 -10.34
CA LYS A 82 -31.86 -5.66 -11.51
C LYS A 82 -30.76 -4.77 -12.06
N SER A 83 -30.40 -4.94 -13.33
CA SER A 83 -29.57 -4.01 -14.08
C SER A 83 -30.40 -2.81 -14.53
N GLN A 84 -29.88 -1.61 -14.32
CA GLN A 84 -30.30 -0.42 -15.05
C GLN A 84 -29.09 0.09 -15.83
N THR A 85 -29.21 0.00 -17.15
CA THR A 85 -28.30 0.54 -18.15
C THR A 85 -28.62 2.02 -18.33
N GLN A 86 -27.61 2.89 -18.24
CA GLN A 86 -27.69 4.20 -18.88
C GLN A 86 -26.31 4.57 -19.43
N GLU A 87 -26.30 4.78 -20.74
CA GLU A 87 -25.16 4.95 -21.64
C GLU A 87 -24.44 6.29 -21.42
N TYR A 88 -23.11 6.25 -21.53
CA TYR A 88 -22.31 7.31 -22.15
C TYR A 88 -21.27 6.62 -23.05
N HIS A 89 -21.28 6.98 -24.34
CA HIS A 89 -20.43 6.47 -25.40
C HIS A 89 -19.42 7.56 -25.83
N GLU A 90 -18.31 7.11 -26.44
CA GLU A 90 -17.18 7.85 -27.07
C GLU A 90 -16.03 8.18 -26.09
N GLU A 91 -14.75 7.83 -26.29
CA GLU A 91 -13.95 7.40 -27.45
C GLU A 91 -12.73 6.60 -26.93
N PHE A 92 -12.57 5.34 -27.35
CA PHE A 92 -11.30 4.60 -27.25
C PHE A 92 -11.21 3.63 -28.44
N GLU A 93 -10.83 4.16 -29.60
CA GLU A 93 -10.29 3.36 -30.70
C GLU A 93 -8.77 3.39 -30.64
N THR A 94 -8.16 2.32 -30.12
CA THR A 94 -7.13 1.56 -30.86
C THR A 94 -6.67 0.33 -30.07
N ASN A 95 -6.71 -0.82 -30.76
CA ASN A 95 -6.09 -2.13 -30.43
C ASN A 95 -6.79 -3.10 -29.48
N VAL A 96 -8.13 -3.26 -29.59
CA VAL A 96 -8.76 -4.57 -29.33
C VAL A 96 -9.66 -4.89 -30.52
N LYS A 97 -9.23 -5.83 -31.36
CA LYS A 97 -10.10 -6.44 -32.37
C LYS A 97 -11.25 -7.15 -31.65
N THR A 98 -12.41 -6.52 -31.75
CA THR A 98 -13.79 -6.96 -31.52
C THR A 98 -14.00 -8.47 -31.33
N LEU A 99 -14.16 -8.92 -30.08
CA LEU A 99 -14.91 -10.13 -29.78
C LEU A 99 -16.40 -9.74 -29.73
N LYS A 100 -17.10 -9.99 -30.83
CA LYS A 100 -18.56 -9.94 -30.90
C LYS A 100 -19.09 -11.11 -30.08
N LEU A 101 -19.63 -10.84 -28.89
CA LEU A 101 -20.39 -11.83 -28.13
C LEU A 101 -21.74 -12.01 -28.84
N CYS A 102 -21.84 -13.01 -29.72
CA CYS A 102 -23.13 -13.44 -30.24
C CYS A 102 -23.88 -14.15 -29.13
N GLU A 103 -25.08 -13.67 -28.80
CA GLU A 103 -26.08 -14.44 -28.07
C GLU A 103 -26.45 -15.66 -28.93
N THR A 104 -25.88 -16.81 -28.62
CA THR A 104 -26.24 -18.07 -29.26
C THR A 104 -27.51 -18.61 -28.61
N ASN A 105 -28.60 -18.57 -29.38
CA ASN A 105 -29.77 -19.40 -29.12
C ASN A 105 -29.34 -20.88 -29.11
N VAL A 106 -29.70 -21.57 -28.05
CA VAL A 106 -29.52 -23.01 -27.87
C VAL A 106 -30.43 -23.72 -28.87
N GLU A 107 -29.83 -24.27 -29.92
CA GLU A 107 -30.24 -25.48 -30.64
C GLU A 107 -29.38 -25.60 -31.91
N ASP A 108 -28.22 -26.25 -31.76
CA ASP A 108 -27.57 -27.14 -32.73
C ASP A 108 -26.16 -27.42 -32.22
N ASP A 109 -25.86 -28.69 -31.95
CA ASP A 109 -24.52 -29.20 -31.66
C ASP A 109 -23.61 -28.96 -32.88
N LYS A 110 -23.04 -27.75 -32.95
CA LYS A 110 -21.86 -27.49 -33.77
C LYS A 110 -20.65 -27.80 -32.92
N VAL A 111 -20.03 -28.95 -33.21
CA VAL A 111 -18.62 -29.19 -32.91
C VAL A 111 -17.85 -28.06 -33.61
N ILE A 112 -17.41 -27.08 -32.82
CA ILE A 112 -16.48 -26.04 -33.26
C ILE A 112 -15.13 -26.75 -33.36
N ASP A 113 -14.41 -26.57 -34.46
CA ASP A 113 -13.09 -27.19 -34.69
C ASP A 113 -12.14 -26.86 -33.52
N ASP A 114 -11.91 -27.85 -32.65
CA ASP A 114 -11.30 -27.70 -31.32
C ASP A 114 -9.76 -27.58 -31.32
N GLU A 115 -9.08 -27.76 -32.46
CA GLU A 115 -7.60 -27.80 -32.50
C GLU A 115 -6.95 -26.42 -32.32
N GLU A 116 -7.48 -25.37 -32.95
CA GLU A 116 -6.90 -24.02 -32.89
C GLU A 116 -7.07 -23.39 -31.50
N ASP A 117 -8.22 -23.61 -30.85
CA ASP A 117 -8.47 -23.16 -29.48
C ASP A 117 -7.63 -23.93 -28.45
N GLN A 118 -7.36 -25.22 -28.71
CA GLN A 118 -6.50 -26.03 -27.84
C GLN A 118 -5.04 -25.59 -27.90
N ASP A 119 -4.52 -25.25 -29.09
CA ASP A 119 -3.17 -24.71 -29.26
C ASP A 119 -3.00 -23.36 -28.53
N ILE A 120 -4.01 -22.48 -28.59
CA ILE A 120 -4.01 -21.22 -27.84
C ILE A 120 -3.94 -21.48 -26.33
N VAL A 121 -4.76 -22.40 -25.81
CA VAL A 121 -4.76 -22.75 -24.38
C VAL A 121 -3.41 -23.32 -23.94
N VAL A 122 -2.83 -24.22 -24.73
CA VAL A 122 -1.50 -24.79 -24.45
C VAL A 122 -0.43 -23.69 -24.45
N GLY A 123 -0.49 -22.77 -25.42
CA GLY A 123 0.38 -21.60 -25.48
C GLY A 123 0.32 -20.75 -24.22
N LEU A 124 -0.89 -20.36 -23.79
CA LEU A 124 -1.12 -19.56 -22.59
C LEU A 124 -0.67 -20.27 -21.31
N VAL A 125 -0.95 -21.56 -21.18
CA VAL A 125 -0.49 -22.36 -20.03
C VAL A 125 1.03 -22.36 -19.96
N ASN A 126 1.72 -22.59 -21.07
CA ASN A 126 3.18 -22.57 -21.10
C ASN A 126 3.76 -21.18 -20.76
N SER A 127 3.13 -20.11 -21.22
CA SER A 127 3.51 -18.74 -20.85
C SER A 127 3.35 -18.49 -19.35
N ILE A 128 2.23 -18.88 -18.75
CA ILE A 128 2.00 -18.73 -17.31
C ILE A 128 3.01 -19.57 -16.51
N LYS A 129 3.28 -20.81 -16.92
CA LYS A 129 4.32 -21.65 -16.29
C LYS A 129 5.69 -20.97 -16.31
N SER A 130 6.08 -20.43 -17.46
CA SER A 130 7.34 -19.69 -17.58
C SER A 130 7.40 -18.48 -16.63
N ILE A 131 6.30 -17.74 -16.49
CA ILE A 131 6.20 -16.63 -15.52
C ILE A 131 6.40 -17.16 -14.09
N LEU A 132 5.67 -18.21 -13.69
CA LEU A 132 5.75 -18.81 -12.36
C LEU A 132 7.16 -19.33 -12.01
N SER A 133 7.83 -19.97 -12.97
CA SER A 133 9.20 -20.46 -12.80
C SER A 133 10.24 -19.34 -12.74
N SER A 134 9.90 -18.13 -13.19
CA SER A 134 10.76 -16.94 -13.18
C SER A 134 10.53 -16.00 -11.98
N LEU A 135 9.68 -16.40 -11.00
CA LEU A 135 9.42 -15.57 -9.82
C LEU A 135 10.69 -15.47 -8.97
N GLU A 136 11.07 -14.24 -8.62
CA GLU A 136 12.23 -13.92 -7.79
C GLU A 136 11.81 -13.12 -6.56
N ASP A 137 12.39 -11.94 -6.36
CA ASP A 137 12.18 -11.02 -5.25
C ASP A 137 10.90 -10.15 -5.41
N GLY A 138 10.06 -10.41 -6.41
CA GLY A 138 8.91 -9.56 -6.77
C GLY A 138 9.10 -8.77 -8.07
N LYS A 139 8.10 -8.78 -8.96
CA LYS A 139 8.01 -7.83 -10.08
C LYS A 139 7.05 -6.68 -9.72
N THR A 140 7.51 -5.44 -9.89
CA THR A 140 6.72 -4.24 -9.59
C THR A 140 7.19 -3.05 -10.42
N ASN A 141 6.30 -2.08 -10.62
CA ASN A 141 6.63 -0.79 -11.23
C ASN A 141 7.51 0.05 -10.31
N MET A 142 8.22 1.00 -10.92
CA MET A 142 9.07 1.96 -10.21
C MET A 142 8.23 3.09 -9.63
N SER A 143 8.60 3.53 -8.43
CA SER A 143 7.99 4.66 -7.74
C SER A 143 8.85 5.91 -7.95
N ALA A 144 8.28 6.93 -8.59
CA ALA A 144 8.98 8.19 -8.77
C ALA A 144 9.24 8.92 -7.44
N TYR A 145 8.28 8.86 -6.51
CA TYR A 145 8.43 9.36 -5.14
C TYR A 145 9.63 8.73 -4.43
N ASP A 146 9.72 7.40 -4.40
CA ASP A 146 10.81 6.72 -3.69
C ASP A 146 12.15 6.90 -4.42
N THR A 147 12.15 6.89 -5.75
CA THR A 147 13.36 7.17 -6.54
C THR A 147 13.89 8.57 -6.25
N ALA A 148 13.02 9.56 -6.04
CA ALA A 148 13.42 10.89 -5.62
C ALA A 148 14.08 10.90 -4.24
N TRP A 149 13.57 10.15 -3.26
CA TRP A 149 14.22 10.01 -1.96
C TRP A 149 15.59 9.35 -2.04
N VAL A 150 15.75 8.33 -2.87
CA VAL A 150 17.06 7.69 -3.12
C VAL A 150 18.02 8.67 -3.81
N ALA A 151 17.54 9.43 -4.79
CA ALA A 151 18.31 10.44 -5.50
C ALA A 151 18.80 11.60 -4.59
N LEU A 152 18.14 11.81 -3.44
CA LEU A 152 18.51 12.82 -2.46
C LEU A 152 19.63 12.40 -1.51
N VAL A 153 20.02 11.12 -1.51
CA VAL A 153 21.11 10.62 -0.67
C VAL A 153 22.43 11.22 -1.16
N GLU A 154 23.05 12.04 -0.33
CA GLU A 154 24.43 12.50 -0.55
C GLU A 154 25.41 11.36 -0.28
N ASP A 155 26.45 11.28 -1.11
CA ASP A 155 27.51 10.27 -1.00
C ASP A 155 28.08 10.21 0.43
N VAL A 156 28.24 8.98 0.93
CA VAL A 156 28.64 8.75 2.33
C VAL A 156 30.11 9.08 2.58
N HIS A 157 30.91 9.23 1.54
CA HIS A 157 32.35 9.52 1.59
C HIS A 157 32.71 10.91 1.06
N THR A 158 31.92 11.46 0.13
CA THR A 158 32.20 12.72 -0.58
C THR A 158 31.01 13.67 -0.47
N SER A 159 31.20 14.82 0.16
CA SER A 159 30.14 15.83 0.23
C SER A 159 29.93 16.53 -1.12
N GLY A 160 28.69 16.89 -1.41
CA GLY A 160 28.29 17.65 -2.59
C GLY A 160 28.02 16.80 -3.84
N THR A 161 27.99 15.47 -3.73
CA THR A 161 27.67 14.58 -4.85
C THR A 161 26.60 13.54 -4.48
N PRO A 162 25.72 13.15 -5.43
CA PRO A 162 24.70 12.14 -5.17
C PRO A 162 25.32 10.74 -5.03
N GLN A 163 24.89 10.00 -4.01
CA GLN A 163 25.29 8.60 -3.78
C GLN A 163 24.81 7.68 -4.93
N PHE A 164 23.65 8.00 -5.51
CA PHE A 164 23.01 7.22 -6.57
C PHE A 164 22.69 8.10 -7.78
N PRO A 165 23.69 8.46 -8.62
CA PRO A 165 23.48 9.31 -9.79
C PRO A 165 22.48 8.73 -10.80
N SER A 166 22.42 7.41 -10.93
CA SER A 166 21.47 6.71 -11.81
C SER A 166 20.01 6.96 -11.43
N SER A 167 19.71 7.21 -10.15
CA SER A 167 18.35 7.57 -9.71
C SER A 167 17.96 8.98 -10.18
N LEU A 168 18.90 9.93 -10.20
CA LEU A 168 18.66 11.25 -10.80
C LEU A 168 18.42 11.15 -12.30
N GLU A 169 19.25 10.38 -13.00
CA GLU A 169 19.06 10.15 -14.44
C GLU A 169 17.70 9.51 -14.74
N TRP A 170 17.25 8.57 -13.90
CA TRP A 170 15.93 7.97 -14.03
C TRP A 170 14.83 9.03 -13.91
N ILE A 171 14.89 9.92 -12.91
CA ILE A 171 13.92 11.00 -12.74
C ILE A 171 13.88 11.89 -14.00
N VAL A 172 15.04 12.31 -14.51
CA VAL A 172 15.14 13.17 -15.70
C VAL A 172 14.48 12.53 -16.92
N LYS A 173 14.70 11.22 -17.12
CA LYS A 173 14.21 10.45 -18.27
C LYS A 173 12.72 10.12 -18.21
N ASN A 174 12.10 10.13 -17.01
CA ASN A 174 10.74 9.61 -16.79
C ASN A 174 9.69 10.67 -16.43
N GLN A 175 9.96 11.96 -16.70
CA GLN A 175 8.93 12.99 -16.59
C GLN A 175 7.84 12.77 -17.66
N LEU A 176 6.57 12.82 -17.25
CA LEU A 176 5.43 12.63 -18.15
C LEU A 176 5.20 13.85 -19.04
N GLN A 177 4.37 13.68 -20.07
CA GLN A 177 4.09 14.72 -21.05
C GLN A 177 3.40 15.95 -20.43
N ASP A 178 2.60 15.77 -19.39
CA ASP A 178 1.95 16.85 -18.63
C ASP A 178 2.91 17.59 -17.67
N GLY A 179 4.15 17.10 -17.50
CA GLY A 179 5.14 17.67 -16.57
C GLY A 179 5.21 16.97 -15.22
N SER A 180 4.27 16.09 -14.91
CA SER A 180 4.24 15.34 -13.65
C SER A 180 5.17 14.11 -13.65
N TRP A 181 5.29 13.49 -12.48
CA TRP A 181 5.77 12.12 -12.32
C TRP A 181 4.72 11.28 -11.59
N GLY A 182 4.69 9.98 -11.86
CA GLY A 182 3.77 9.01 -11.26
C GLY A 182 3.47 7.86 -12.23
N ASP A 183 2.41 7.11 -11.97
CA ASP A 183 1.97 6.03 -12.87
C ASP A 183 1.47 6.61 -14.22
N SER A 184 2.00 6.09 -15.33
CA SER A 184 1.68 6.57 -16.67
C SER A 184 0.37 6.02 -17.23
N GLN A 185 -0.15 4.94 -16.65
CA GLN A 185 -1.38 4.27 -17.07
C GLN A 185 -2.57 4.67 -16.21
N LEU A 186 -2.36 4.92 -14.91
CA LEU A 186 -3.39 5.34 -13.98
C LEU A 186 -3.11 6.74 -13.45
N PHE A 187 -4.06 7.65 -13.63
CA PHE A 187 -4.00 8.99 -13.04
C PHE A 187 -4.64 8.96 -11.65
N LEU A 188 -3.82 9.13 -10.61
CA LEU A 188 -4.27 9.41 -9.23
C LEU A 188 -3.68 10.75 -8.79
N THR A 189 -4.51 11.70 -8.37
CA THR A 189 -4.04 13.05 -8.04
C THR A 189 -3.05 13.03 -6.88
N HIS A 190 -3.33 12.23 -5.85
CA HIS A 190 -2.41 12.02 -4.72
C HIS A 190 -1.04 11.52 -5.16
N ASP A 191 -0.96 10.52 -6.06
CA ASP A 191 0.31 10.03 -6.60
C ASP A 191 1.03 11.10 -7.42
N ARG A 192 0.31 11.72 -8.37
CA ARG A 192 0.92 12.72 -9.27
C ARG A 192 1.48 13.90 -8.50
N ILE A 193 0.73 14.46 -7.55
CA ILE A 193 1.18 15.61 -6.77
C ILE A 193 2.36 15.24 -5.86
N LEU A 194 2.30 14.09 -5.18
CA LEU A 194 3.35 13.62 -4.29
C LEU A 194 4.66 13.34 -5.03
N SER A 195 4.60 12.50 -6.07
CA SER A 195 5.73 12.09 -6.89
C SER A 195 6.36 13.30 -7.59
N THR A 196 5.55 14.22 -8.13
CA THR A 196 6.04 15.42 -8.80
C THR A 196 6.82 16.32 -7.85
N LEU A 197 6.28 16.61 -6.67
CA LEU A 197 6.97 17.47 -5.69
C LEU A 197 8.29 16.84 -5.23
N ALA A 198 8.30 15.53 -4.97
CA ALA A 198 9.52 14.81 -4.59
C ALA A 198 10.60 14.90 -5.68
N CYS A 199 10.25 14.67 -6.95
CA CYS A 199 11.17 14.78 -8.08
C CYS A 199 11.71 16.21 -8.24
N VAL A 200 10.87 17.25 -8.10
CA VAL A 200 11.32 18.65 -8.14
C VAL A 200 12.31 18.94 -7.02
N ILE A 201 12.05 18.48 -5.79
CA ILE A 201 12.97 18.62 -4.66
C ILE A 201 14.32 17.94 -4.97
N ALA A 202 14.30 16.74 -5.55
CA ALA A 202 15.52 16.02 -5.92
C ALA A 202 16.35 16.80 -6.95
N LEU A 203 15.73 17.20 -8.07
CA LEU A 203 16.40 17.94 -9.12
C LEU A 203 16.92 19.31 -8.66
N THR A 204 16.13 20.02 -7.84
CA THR A 204 16.52 21.32 -7.26
C THR A 204 17.68 21.18 -6.29
N THR A 205 17.71 20.14 -5.47
CA THR A 205 18.81 19.88 -4.50
C THR A 205 20.16 19.77 -5.21
N TRP A 206 20.17 19.18 -6.41
CA TRP A 206 21.39 18.99 -7.21
C TRP A 206 21.59 20.05 -8.28
N ASN A 207 20.75 21.10 -8.32
CA ASN A 207 20.78 22.16 -9.33
C ASN A 207 20.75 21.63 -10.78
N MET A 208 19.87 20.66 -11.04
CA MET A 208 19.74 19.98 -12.33
C MET A 208 18.38 20.26 -12.98
N HIS A 209 18.38 20.42 -14.31
CA HIS A 209 17.17 20.48 -15.14
C HIS A 209 16.09 21.47 -14.65
N PRO A 210 16.40 22.77 -14.49
CA PRO A 210 15.42 23.78 -14.07
C PRO A 210 14.18 23.81 -14.99
N GLU A 211 14.35 23.56 -16.29
CA GLU A 211 13.25 23.51 -17.26
C GLU A 211 12.23 22.40 -16.95
N LYS A 212 12.69 21.27 -16.42
CA LYS A 212 11.82 20.17 -16.00
C LYS A 212 11.09 20.53 -14.72
N CYS A 213 11.80 21.19 -13.79
CA CYS A 213 11.23 21.67 -12.54
C CYS A 213 10.13 22.70 -12.78
N ASP A 214 10.34 23.66 -13.70
CA ASP A 214 9.34 24.67 -14.03
C ASP A 214 8.06 24.05 -14.57
N LYS A 215 8.18 23.13 -15.53
CA LYS A 215 7.03 22.41 -16.09
C LYS A 215 6.28 21.61 -15.03
N ALA A 216 7.01 20.96 -14.15
CA ALA A 216 6.45 20.18 -13.04
C ALA A 216 5.72 21.05 -12.02
N MET A 217 6.27 22.23 -11.71
CA MET A 217 5.64 23.17 -10.80
C MET A 217 4.42 23.86 -11.42
N SER A 218 4.35 24.01 -12.75
CA SER A 218 3.11 24.39 -13.43
C SER A 218 2.03 23.32 -13.25
N PHE A 219 2.36 22.04 -13.53
CA PHE A 219 1.44 20.92 -13.27
C PHE A 219 0.98 20.89 -11.81
N PHE A 220 1.90 21.02 -10.86
CA PHE A 220 1.60 20.97 -9.43
C PHE A 220 0.57 22.04 -9.04
N ARG A 221 0.76 23.29 -9.47
CA ARG A 221 -0.16 24.40 -9.16
C ARG A 221 -1.53 24.21 -9.81
N GLU A 222 -1.59 23.72 -11.04
CA GLU A 222 -2.85 23.50 -11.77
C GLU A 222 -3.69 22.34 -11.22
N ASN A 223 -3.06 21.40 -10.50
CA ASN A 223 -3.71 20.17 -10.04
C ASN A 223 -3.82 20.05 -8.52
N LEU A 224 -3.23 20.97 -7.74
CA LEU A 224 -3.22 20.89 -6.28
C LEU A 224 -4.63 20.84 -5.68
N ASP A 225 -5.54 21.68 -6.17
CA ASP A 225 -6.90 21.77 -5.62
C ASP A 225 -7.74 20.53 -5.93
N LYS A 226 -7.35 19.72 -6.93
CA LYS A 226 -8.05 18.47 -7.30
C LYS A 226 -7.87 17.36 -6.26
N LEU A 227 -6.97 17.54 -5.31
CA LEU A 227 -6.83 16.63 -4.17
C LEU A 227 -8.10 16.61 -3.29
N GLU A 228 -8.96 17.65 -3.34
CA GLU A 228 -10.24 17.66 -2.61
C GLU A 228 -11.27 16.67 -3.17
N ASP A 229 -11.18 16.36 -4.47
CA ASP A 229 -12.17 15.56 -5.20
C ASP A 229 -11.89 14.05 -5.14
N GLU A 230 -10.73 13.64 -4.61
CA GLU A 230 -10.26 12.26 -4.66
C GLU A 230 -10.49 11.50 -3.35
N ASN A 231 -11.25 10.41 -3.42
CA ASN A 231 -11.54 9.55 -2.26
C ASN A 231 -10.42 8.54 -1.94
N GLU A 232 -9.52 8.28 -2.90
CA GLU A 232 -8.41 7.33 -2.73
C GLU A 232 -7.16 8.08 -2.25
N GLU A 233 -6.88 8.02 -0.94
CA GLU A 233 -5.66 8.57 -0.36
C GLU A 233 -4.53 7.53 -0.37
N LEU A 234 -3.31 7.96 -0.71
CA LEU A 234 -2.10 7.13 -0.56
C LEU A 234 -1.80 6.93 0.93
N ALA A 235 -1.34 5.73 1.28
CA ALA A 235 -0.96 5.42 2.65
C ALA A 235 0.11 6.39 3.19
N GLY A 236 -0.20 7.04 4.32
CA GLY A 236 0.72 7.97 4.99
C GLY A 236 0.83 9.35 4.33
N PHE A 237 0.06 9.63 3.28
CA PHE A 237 0.09 10.89 2.54
C PHE A 237 -0.03 12.12 3.44
N GLU A 238 -0.93 12.09 4.44
CA GLU A 238 -1.19 13.22 5.32
C GLU A 238 -0.02 13.53 6.27
N VAL A 239 0.94 12.61 6.40
CA VAL A 239 2.18 12.82 7.16
C VAL A 239 3.33 13.17 6.21
N ILE A 240 3.45 12.42 5.12
CA ILE A 240 4.55 12.54 4.16
C ILE A 240 4.48 13.84 3.37
N PHE A 241 3.32 14.17 2.80
CA PHE A 241 3.18 15.28 1.87
C PHE A 241 3.49 16.64 2.52
N PRO A 242 3.01 16.94 3.74
CA PRO A 242 3.47 18.11 4.49
C PRO A 242 4.98 18.17 4.75
N SER A 243 5.62 17.03 5.04
CA SER A 243 7.08 16.97 5.24
C SER A 243 7.83 17.36 3.96
N LEU A 244 7.34 16.91 2.79
CA LEU A 244 7.87 17.34 1.50
C LEU A 244 7.63 18.83 1.23
N LEU A 245 6.46 19.38 1.56
CA LEU A 245 6.19 20.82 1.44
C LEU A 245 7.17 21.64 2.30
N ASP A 246 7.41 21.23 3.55
CA ASP A 246 8.38 21.88 4.43
C ASP A 246 9.81 21.80 3.85
N ARG A 247 10.15 20.68 3.20
CA ARG A 247 11.43 20.52 2.49
C ARG A 247 11.52 21.40 1.23
N ALA A 248 10.45 21.49 0.44
CA ALA A 248 10.39 22.34 -0.75
C ALA A 248 10.60 23.82 -0.39
N ARG A 249 9.94 24.29 0.68
CA ARG A 249 10.11 25.67 1.20
C ARG A 249 11.55 25.98 1.60
N ARG A 250 12.25 25.03 2.25
CA ARG A 250 13.68 25.19 2.60
C ARG A 250 14.59 25.34 1.39
N LEU A 251 14.17 24.85 0.23
CA LEU A 251 14.88 25.00 -1.05
C LEU A 251 14.38 26.21 -1.87
N ASN A 252 13.53 27.07 -1.30
CA ASN A 252 12.89 28.19 -1.99
C ASN A 252 12.05 27.79 -3.22
N ILE A 253 11.51 26.56 -3.23
CA ILE A 253 10.53 26.14 -4.23
C ILE A 253 9.18 26.77 -3.85
N ASP A 254 8.60 27.50 -4.79
CA ASP A 254 7.32 28.21 -4.61
C ASP A 254 6.14 27.24 -4.59
N VAL A 255 5.73 26.85 -3.38
CA VAL A 255 4.52 26.07 -3.11
C VAL A 255 3.43 26.98 -2.54
N PRO A 256 2.14 26.83 -2.95
CA PRO A 256 1.06 27.68 -2.46
C PRO A 256 0.94 27.61 -0.93
N ASN A 257 1.08 28.72 -0.21
CA ASN A 257 0.97 28.71 1.26
C ASN A 257 -0.47 28.90 1.76
N ASP A 258 -1.31 29.54 0.96
CA ASP A 258 -2.67 29.91 1.35
C ASP A 258 -3.76 28.97 0.83
N SER A 259 -3.39 27.90 0.13
CA SER A 259 -4.35 26.93 -0.39
C SER A 259 -5.14 26.29 0.77
N PRO A 260 -6.49 26.35 0.76
CA PRO A 260 -7.34 25.77 1.79
C PRO A 260 -7.08 24.28 2.00
N ILE A 261 -6.83 23.53 0.92
CA ILE A 261 -6.59 22.10 1.02
C ILE A 261 -5.31 21.80 1.80
N LEU A 262 -4.25 22.58 1.58
CA LEU A 262 -3.00 22.40 2.30
C LEU A 262 -3.19 22.67 3.79
N LYS A 263 -3.95 23.71 4.16
CA LYS A 263 -4.28 23.99 5.57
C LYS A 263 -4.99 22.80 6.21
N ASN A 264 -5.92 22.16 5.50
CA ASN A 264 -6.60 20.94 5.97
C ASN A 264 -5.62 19.77 6.14
N ILE A 265 -4.72 19.54 5.17
CA ILE A 265 -3.73 18.45 5.23
C ILE A 265 -2.75 18.67 6.40
N PHE A 266 -2.28 19.90 6.64
CA PHE A 266 -1.45 20.22 7.82
C PHE A 266 -2.20 19.95 9.13
N ALA A 267 -3.49 20.28 9.22
CA ALA A 267 -4.29 19.95 10.40
C ALA A 267 -4.45 18.43 10.60
N LYS A 268 -4.69 17.67 9.52
CA LYS A 268 -4.73 16.20 9.55
C LYS A 268 -3.40 15.61 10.04
N ARG A 269 -2.27 16.14 9.55
CA ARG A 269 -0.92 15.75 10.00
C ARG A 269 -0.78 15.89 11.51
N ASP A 270 -1.06 17.08 12.02
CA ASP A 270 -0.79 17.41 13.42
C ASP A 270 -1.66 16.53 14.35
N GLU A 271 -2.91 16.26 13.96
CA GLU A 271 -3.77 15.33 14.69
C GLU A 271 -3.25 13.88 14.63
N LYS A 272 -2.76 13.42 13.47
CA LYS A 272 -2.20 12.08 13.30
C LYS A 272 -0.90 11.89 14.08
N LEU A 273 0.01 12.86 14.02
CA LEU A 273 1.27 12.86 14.77
C LEU A 273 1.05 12.87 16.29
N ARG A 274 0.00 13.55 16.79
CA ARG A 274 -0.37 13.55 18.20
C ARG A 274 -0.83 12.17 18.71
N ARG A 275 -1.39 11.35 17.82
CA ARG A 275 -1.86 9.99 18.14
C ARG A 275 -0.76 8.93 18.03
N ILE A 276 0.38 9.25 17.42
CA ILE A 276 1.48 8.29 17.29
C ILE A 276 2.12 8.04 18.66
N PRO A 277 2.15 6.79 19.15
CA PRO A 277 2.84 6.45 20.39
C PRO A 277 4.36 6.46 20.14
N ARG A 278 4.97 7.66 20.20
CA ARG A 278 6.39 7.91 19.92
C ARG A 278 7.32 6.95 20.67
N GLU A 279 7.02 6.65 21.93
CA GLU A 279 7.83 5.73 22.74
C GLU A 279 7.80 4.30 22.19
N MET A 280 6.63 3.82 21.75
CA MET A 280 6.47 2.46 21.21
C MET A 280 7.15 2.30 19.86
N MET A 281 7.08 3.34 19.01
CA MET A 281 7.72 3.38 17.69
C MET A 281 9.25 3.14 17.76
N HIS A 282 9.90 3.50 18.87
CA HIS A 282 11.34 3.32 19.10
C HIS A 282 11.70 2.04 19.88
N LYS A 283 10.70 1.22 20.23
CA LYS A 283 10.87 0.01 21.05
C LYS A 283 10.53 -1.27 20.30
N ILE A 284 9.52 -1.22 19.43
CA ILE A 284 9.04 -2.38 18.67
C ILE A 284 8.86 -2.02 17.20
N PRO A 285 9.04 -2.98 16.27
CA PRO A 285 8.71 -2.75 14.87
C PRO A 285 7.21 -2.47 14.73
N THR A 286 6.89 -1.37 14.05
CA THR A 286 5.52 -0.99 13.70
C THR A 286 5.48 -0.54 12.24
N THR A 287 4.27 -0.43 11.68
CA THR A 287 4.05 0.09 10.32
C THR A 287 4.59 1.51 10.11
N LEU A 288 4.83 2.26 11.19
CA LEU A 288 5.41 3.61 11.14
C LEU A 288 6.85 3.61 10.60
N LEU A 289 7.57 2.49 10.70
CA LEU A 289 8.89 2.33 10.08
C LEU A 289 8.83 2.46 8.55
N TYR A 290 7.66 2.29 7.94
CA TYR A 290 7.46 2.39 6.50
C TYR A 290 7.55 3.84 5.97
N SER A 291 7.36 4.83 6.84
CA SER A 291 7.18 6.24 6.44
C SER A 291 7.98 7.21 7.34
N LEU A 292 9.21 6.83 7.71
CA LEU A 292 10.06 7.62 8.62
C LEU A 292 10.40 9.00 8.03
N GLU A 293 10.45 9.13 6.70
CA GLU A 293 10.74 10.36 5.96
C GLU A 293 9.66 11.44 6.13
N GLY A 294 8.48 11.05 6.57
CA GLY A 294 7.40 11.96 6.96
C GLY A 294 7.49 12.47 8.41
N MET A 295 8.43 11.99 9.22
CA MET A 295 8.46 12.22 10.66
C MET A 295 9.64 13.08 11.12
N SER A 296 9.41 13.90 12.13
CA SER A 296 10.43 14.67 12.85
C SER A 296 10.84 14.00 14.17
N ASP A 297 11.95 14.46 14.75
CA ASP A 297 12.37 14.15 16.13
C ASP A 297 12.52 12.65 16.42
N LEU A 298 13.18 11.96 15.50
CA LEU A 298 13.44 10.52 15.57
C LEU A 298 14.72 10.21 16.33
N ASP A 299 14.67 9.21 17.22
CA ASP A 299 15.85 8.63 17.87
C ASP A 299 16.42 7.51 16.98
N TRP A 300 17.35 7.88 16.10
CA TRP A 300 18.00 6.96 15.18
C TRP A 300 18.77 5.83 15.86
N LYS A 301 19.31 6.05 17.06
CA LYS A 301 20.01 5.01 17.81
C LYS A 301 19.06 3.89 18.23
N GLN A 302 17.81 4.24 18.52
CA GLN A 302 16.78 3.27 18.83
C GLN A 302 16.18 2.65 17.56
N LEU A 303 15.92 3.46 16.52
CA LEU A 303 15.34 2.97 15.27
C LEU A 303 16.25 1.97 14.54
N LEU A 304 17.57 2.16 14.53
CA LEU A 304 18.50 1.21 13.90
C LEU A 304 18.45 -0.20 14.53
N LYS A 305 17.97 -0.32 15.77
CA LYS A 305 17.75 -1.65 16.40
C LYS A 305 16.52 -2.38 15.85
N LEU A 306 15.66 -1.66 15.14
CA LEU A 306 14.44 -2.15 14.52
C LEU A 306 14.59 -2.34 13.00
N GLN A 307 15.80 -2.14 12.47
CA GLN A 307 16.12 -2.38 11.06
C GLN A 307 15.85 -3.85 10.69
N SER A 308 15.30 -4.06 9.50
CA SER A 308 15.12 -5.39 8.92
C SER A 308 16.47 -6.06 8.67
N GLN A 309 16.49 -7.39 8.61
CA GLN A 309 17.72 -8.16 8.37
C GLN A 309 18.38 -7.85 7.02
N ASP A 310 17.61 -7.41 6.03
CA ASP A 310 18.09 -7.02 4.71
C ASP A 310 18.66 -5.58 4.66
N GLY A 311 18.62 -4.85 5.77
CA GLY A 311 19.07 -3.47 5.90
C GLY A 311 17.98 -2.41 5.68
N SER A 312 16.76 -2.81 5.33
CA SER A 312 15.65 -1.88 5.12
C SER A 312 14.96 -1.43 6.41
N PHE A 313 14.17 -0.37 6.31
CA PHE A 313 13.11 -0.07 7.25
C PHE A 313 11.77 -0.52 6.68
N LEU A 314 11.30 -1.69 7.15
CA LEU A 314 10.05 -2.33 6.74
C LEU A 314 9.86 -2.38 5.20
N THR A 315 10.90 -2.76 4.46
CA THR A 315 10.94 -2.86 2.98
C THR A 315 10.71 -1.55 2.21
N SER A 316 10.51 -0.41 2.89
CA SER A 316 10.33 0.91 2.25
C SER A 316 11.66 1.48 1.78
N THR A 317 11.74 1.82 0.49
CA THR A 317 12.95 2.39 -0.12
C THR A 317 13.13 3.85 0.27
N SER A 318 12.08 4.67 0.27
CA SER A 318 12.13 6.06 0.76
C SER A 318 12.49 6.17 2.24
N SER A 319 11.87 5.36 3.10
CA SER A 319 12.18 5.35 4.55
C SER A 319 13.63 4.94 4.80
N THR A 320 14.13 3.94 4.05
CA THR A 320 15.54 3.51 4.14
C THR A 320 16.51 4.56 3.59
N ALA A 321 16.15 5.26 2.51
CA ALA A 321 16.93 6.38 1.97
C ALA A 321 17.03 7.52 2.99
N PHE A 322 15.91 7.88 3.63
CA PHE A 322 15.91 8.86 4.70
C PHE A 322 16.77 8.42 5.88
N ALA A 323 16.67 7.18 6.31
CA ALA A 323 17.53 6.64 7.38
C ALA A 323 19.02 6.73 7.01
N LEU A 324 19.40 6.38 5.78
CA LEU A 324 20.77 6.50 5.30
C LEU A 324 21.26 7.96 5.33
N MET A 325 20.42 8.91 4.92
CA MET A 325 20.76 10.34 4.99
C MET A 325 21.08 10.80 6.42
N GLN A 326 20.35 10.28 7.41
CA GLN A 326 20.48 10.70 8.82
C GLN A 326 21.59 9.96 9.57
N THR A 327 21.91 8.73 9.18
CA THR A 327 22.76 7.84 9.99
C THR A 327 24.05 7.41 9.30
N LYS A 328 24.09 7.48 7.96
CA LYS A 328 25.16 6.91 7.14
C LYS A 328 25.38 5.40 7.40
N ASP A 329 24.31 4.70 7.81
CA ASP A 329 24.34 3.27 8.12
C ASP A 329 24.66 2.40 6.89
N GLU A 330 25.61 1.47 7.06
CA GLU A 330 26.13 0.64 5.97
C GLU A 330 25.09 -0.37 5.45
N ASN A 331 24.20 -0.86 6.31
CA ASN A 331 23.17 -1.82 5.90
C ASN A 331 22.08 -1.14 5.07
N CYS A 332 21.67 0.07 5.45
CA CYS A 332 20.78 0.91 4.63
C CYS A 332 21.39 1.15 3.23
N PHE A 333 22.69 1.47 3.18
CA PHE A 333 23.40 1.63 1.92
C PHE A 333 23.42 0.34 1.08
N LYS A 334 23.77 -0.80 1.68
CA LYS A 334 23.79 -2.11 1.00
C LYS A 334 22.43 -2.46 0.40
N TYR A 335 21.36 -2.24 1.16
CA TYR A 335 19.98 -2.45 0.70
C TYR A 335 19.66 -1.59 -0.53
N LEU A 336 19.86 -0.27 -0.43
CA LEU A 336 19.55 0.66 -1.52
C LEU A 336 20.42 0.41 -2.75
N ASN A 337 21.72 0.16 -2.57
CA ASN A 337 22.62 -0.16 -3.66
C ASN A 337 22.20 -1.43 -4.41
N LYS A 338 21.75 -2.48 -3.70
CA LYS A 338 21.21 -3.69 -4.33
C LYS A 338 20.01 -3.34 -5.22
N ILE A 339 19.08 -2.53 -4.72
CA ILE A 339 17.82 -2.20 -5.41
C ILE A 339 18.07 -1.30 -6.61
N VAL A 340 18.83 -0.21 -6.43
CA VAL A 340 19.18 0.72 -7.51
C VAL A 340 19.86 -0.01 -8.67
N ASN A 341 20.76 -0.96 -8.36
CA ASN A 341 21.41 -1.79 -9.39
C ASN A 341 20.43 -2.75 -10.08
N LYS A 342 19.52 -3.38 -9.32
CA LYS A 342 18.51 -4.30 -9.87
C LYS A 342 17.53 -3.61 -10.83
N PHE A 343 17.22 -2.35 -10.58
CA PHE A 343 16.19 -1.59 -11.30
C PHE A 343 16.74 -0.41 -12.12
N ASN A 344 18.05 -0.41 -12.39
CA ASN A 344 18.72 0.54 -13.27
C ASN A 344 18.44 2.03 -12.93
N GLY A 345 18.54 2.38 -11.65
CA GLY A 345 18.34 3.75 -11.16
C GLY A 345 16.98 3.99 -10.52
N GLY A 346 15.90 3.52 -11.14
CA GLY A 346 14.57 3.56 -10.53
C GLY A 346 14.50 2.62 -9.32
N VAL A 347 13.61 2.88 -8.38
CA VAL A 347 13.33 1.96 -7.27
C VAL A 347 11.82 1.82 -7.06
N PRO A 348 11.32 0.64 -6.63
CA PRO A 348 9.92 0.48 -6.25
C PRO A 348 9.63 1.08 -4.87
N PHE A 349 8.35 1.22 -4.54
CA PHE A 349 7.90 1.70 -3.22
C PHE A 349 8.18 0.71 -2.08
N ALA A 350 8.21 -0.59 -2.37
CA ALA A 350 8.56 -1.64 -1.43
C ALA A 350 9.39 -2.74 -2.12
N PHE A 351 10.38 -3.28 -1.42
CA PHE A 351 11.15 -4.42 -1.91
C PHE A 351 11.87 -5.18 -0.78
N PRO A 352 11.95 -6.53 -0.81
CA PRO A 352 11.34 -7.44 -1.78
C PRO A 352 9.82 -7.59 -1.59
N LEU A 353 9.15 -8.18 -2.59
CA LEU A 353 7.72 -8.54 -2.62
C LEU A 353 7.51 -10.04 -2.93
N ASP A 354 8.55 -10.86 -2.73
CA ASP A 354 8.63 -12.28 -3.05
C ASP A 354 7.48 -13.14 -2.49
N THR A 355 7.19 -12.96 -1.20
CA THR A 355 6.17 -13.70 -0.47
C THR A 355 4.79 -13.23 -0.91
N PHE A 356 4.60 -11.92 -1.01
CA PHE A 356 3.35 -11.33 -1.48
C PHE A 356 3.01 -11.82 -2.90
N GLU A 357 3.95 -11.70 -3.85
CA GLU A 357 3.74 -12.06 -5.26
C GLU A 357 3.36 -13.53 -5.39
N ARG A 358 4.09 -14.43 -4.72
CA ARG A 358 3.80 -15.87 -4.76
C ARG A 358 2.44 -16.21 -4.15
N THR A 359 2.13 -15.69 -2.97
CA THR A 359 0.83 -15.96 -2.33
C THR A 359 -0.31 -15.42 -3.18
N TRP A 360 -0.17 -14.22 -3.75
CA TRP A 360 -1.21 -13.60 -4.54
C TRP A 360 -1.43 -14.35 -5.86
N VAL A 361 -0.37 -14.73 -6.55
CA VAL A 361 -0.49 -15.49 -7.80
C VAL A 361 -1.19 -16.82 -7.57
N VAL A 362 -0.85 -17.55 -6.50
CA VAL A 362 -1.55 -18.80 -6.14
C VAL A 362 -3.04 -18.54 -5.88
N ASP A 363 -3.40 -17.55 -5.05
CA ASP A 363 -4.80 -17.18 -4.79
C ASP A 363 -5.56 -16.86 -6.08
N ARG A 364 -4.94 -16.11 -7.01
CA ARG A 364 -5.57 -15.76 -8.28
C ARG A 364 -5.77 -16.97 -9.18
N LEU A 365 -4.78 -17.86 -9.31
CA LEU A 365 -4.91 -19.07 -10.13
C LEU A 365 -6.00 -20.00 -9.61
N GLU A 366 -6.13 -20.14 -8.29
CA GLU A 366 -7.17 -20.95 -7.65
C GLU A 366 -8.56 -20.34 -7.83
N ARG A 367 -8.72 -19.04 -7.55
CA ARG A 367 -10.02 -18.36 -7.65
C ARG A 367 -10.52 -18.21 -9.08
N LEU A 368 -9.62 -18.17 -10.06
CA LEU A 368 -9.97 -18.23 -11.48
C LEU A 368 -10.32 -19.66 -11.95
N GLY A 369 -10.14 -20.67 -11.10
CA GLY A 369 -10.47 -22.07 -11.42
C GLY A 369 -9.50 -22.73 -12.40
N ILE A 370 -8.30 -22.17 -12.62
CA ILE A 370 -7.31 -22.66 -13.58
C ILE A 370 -6.08 -23.31 -12.92
N SER A 371 -6.05 -23.38 -11.59
CA SER A 371 -4.92 -23.95 -10.81
C SER A 371 -4.53 -25.38 -11.21
N ARG A 372 -5.47 -26.18 -11.73
CA ARG A 372 -5.21 -27.56 -12.21
C ARG A 372 -4.11 -27.66 -13.26
N TYR A 373 -3.83 -26.60 -14.01
CA TYR A 373 -2.76 -26.59 -15.02
C TYR A 373 -1.37 -26.32 -14.44
N PHE A 374 -1.30 -25.85 -13.18
CA PHE A 374 -0.09 -25.28 -12.57
C PHE A 374 0.25 -25.94 -11.23
N GLN A 375 -0.14 -27.20 -11.01
CA GLN A 375 -0.02 -27.85 -9.70
C GLN A 375 1.41 -27.90 -9.17
N GLN A 376 2.39 -28.14 -10.04
CA GLN A 376 3.80 -28.20 -9.66
C GLN A 376 4.33 -26.80 -9.32
N GLU A 377 4.02 -25.81 -10.14
CA GLU A 377 4.44 -24.43 -9.95
C GLU A 377 3.81 -23.81 -8.69
N ILE A 378 2.53 -24.11 -8.42
CA ILE A 378 1.84 -23.71 -7.18
C ILE A 378 2.53 -24.36 -5.97
N LYS A 379 2.86 -25.66 -6.05
CA LYS A 379 3.59 -26.34 -4.98
C LYS A 379 4.94 -25.68 -4.71
N ASP A 380 5.68 -25.32 -5.76
CA ASP A 380 6.99 -24.66 -5.63
C ASP A 380 6.85 -23.26 -5.01
N CYS A 381 5.82 -22.49 -5.39
CA CYS A 381 5.48 -21.22 -4.76
C CYS A 381 5.19 -21.37 -3.27
N MET A 382 4.35 -22.34 -2.89
CA MET A 382 3.99 -22.56 -1.48
C MET A 382 5.14 -23.15 -0.66
N CYS A 383 6.00 -23.98 -1.25
CA CYS A 383 7.25 -24.42 -0.63
C CYS A 383 8.21 -23.26 -0.39
N TYR A 384 8.23 -22.25 -1.25
CA TYR A 384 9.00 -21.03 -1.00
C TYR A 384 8.43 -20.25 0.17
N VAL A 385 7.12 -19.96 0.16
CA VAL A 385 6.43 -19.19 1.21
C VAL A 385 6.50 -19.87 2.59
N TYR A 386 6.52 -21.21 2.63
CA TYR A 386 6.60 -21.96 3.88
C TYR A 386 8.00 -21.94 4.53
N ARG A 387 9.06 -21.75 3.75
CA ARG A 387 10.44 -21.64 4.25
C ARG A 387 10.69 -20.24 4.78
#